data_AF-A0AAP0F778-F1
#
_entry.id   AF-A0AAP0F778-F1
#
_cell.length_a   1.000
_cell.length_b   1.000
_cell.length_c   1.000
_cell.angle_alpha   90.00
_cell.angle_beta   90.00
_cell.angle_gamma   90.00
#
_symmetry.space_group_name_H-M   'P 1'
#
loop_
_entity.id
_entity.type
_entity.pdbx_description
1 polymer ?
#
loop_
_entity_poly.entity_id
_entity_poly.type
_entity_poly.pdbx_seq_one_letter_code
_entity_poly.pdbx_strand_id
1 'polypeptide(L)'
;MRKCRNKVKIVNAGALNPLVGFLQTDNSTWREYATAALLTLSASAINKPSISSSGAIPLLVQILKEGSLQAKIDALMTLYNLSTQTENLASILSAKAIPPLVDLLKNCKKSSKTAEKCSALLEALLGFEEGRTALTAEEGGVLTVVEVLENGSLLSREHAVGALLTMCESDRSKYREPILKEGVIPGLLELTVQGTSKSQSKARTLLQLLRDSPYPRSELHADTIENIVSNIVSQIDGEDRIVAAKKMLADMVQVSMEQSLRHLKQRALVCTPDLPLGKGASEVSLK
;
A
#
# COMPACT_ATOMS: atom_id res chain seq x y z
N MET A 1 27.63 -16.44 0.01
CA MET A 1 28.83 -15.58 -0.05
C MET A 1 29.44 -15.40 -1.44
N ARG A 2 29.67 -16.45 -2.26
CA ARG A 2 30.31 -16.31 -3.60
C ARG A 2 29.58 -15.37 -4.58
N LYS A 3 28.23 -15.40 -4.63
CA LYS A 3 27.43 -14.56 -5.54
C LYS A 3 27.55 -13.05 -5.23
N CYS A 4 27.59 -12.65 -3.95
CA CYS A 4 27.73 -11.23 -3.59
C CYS A 4 29.12 -10.69 -3.93
N ARG A 5 30.18 -11.51 -3.75
CA ARG A 5 31.55 -11.12 -4.07
C ARG A 5 31.73 -10.80 -5.56
N ASN A 6 31.07 -11.54 -6.45
CA ASN A 6 31.15 -11.28 -7.89
C ASN A 6 30.47 -9.96 -8.28
N LYS A 7 29.31 -9.65 -7.69
CA LYS A 7 28.60 -8.38 -7.92
C LYS A 7 29.46 -7.17 -7.56
N VAL A 8 30.17 -7.24 -6.44
CA VAL A 8 31.09 -6.16 -6.01
C VAL A 8 32.26 -6.03 -6.98
N LYS A 9 32.88 -7.16 -7.38
CA LYS A 9 33.98 -7.14 -8.35
C LYS A 9 33.58 -6.54 -9.70
N ILE A 10 32.37 -6.81 -10.18
CA ILE A 10 31.86 -6.26 -11.45
C ILE A 10 31.76 -4.73 -11.37
N VAL A 11 31.20 -4.19 -10.27
CA VAL A 11 31.12 -2.74 -10.06
C VAL A 11 32.52 -2.12 -9.95
N ASN A 12 33.42 -2.74 -9.18
CA ASN A 12 34.80 -2.27 -9.02
C ASN A 12 35.61 -2.33 -10.32
N ALA A 13 35.22 -3.18 -11.28
CA ALA A 13 35.82 -3.24 -12.61
C ALA A 13 35.30 -2.15 -13.56
N GLY A 14 34.47 -1.21 -13.08
CA GLY A 14 33.98 -0.07 -13.87
C GLY A 14 32.71 -0.34 -14.68
N ALA A 15 31.98 -1.42 -14.38
CA ALA A 15 30.79 -1.79 -15.16
C ALA A 15 29.62 -0.79 -15.10
N LEU A 16 29.58 0.12 -14.10
CA LEU A 16 28.46 1.05 -13.96
C LEU A 16 28.37 2.07 -15.10
N ASN A 17 29.50 2.63 -15.54
CA ASN A 17 29.50 3.66 -16.59
C ASN A 17 28.91 3.13 -17.92
N PRO A 18 29.34 1.96 -18.45
CA PRO A 18 28.71 1.38 -19.62
C PRO A 18 27.22 1.06 -19.43
N LEU A 19 26.84 0.52 -18.27
CA LEU A 19 25.45 0.17 -17.99
C LEU A 19 24.53 1.41 -17.97
N VAL A 20 24.98 2.49 -17.32
CA VAL A 20 24.25 3.77 -17.33
C VAL A 20 24.19 4.35 -18.74
N GLY A 21 25.28 4.25 -19.51
CA GLY A 21 25.28 4.66 -20.92
C GLY A 21 24.23 3.91 -21.73
N PHE A 22 24.08 2.60 -21.55
CA PHE A 22 23.03 1.82 -22.22
C PHE A 22 21.61 2.22 -21.82
N LEU A 23 21.39 2.65 -20.57
CA LEU A 23 20.08 3.17 -20.14
C LEU A 23 19.65 4.45 -20.88
N GLN A 24 20.62 5.23 -21.37
CA GLN A 24 20.39 6.50 -22.07
C GLN A 24 20.16 6.32 -23.59
N THR A 25 20.37 5.12 -24.12
CA THR A 25 20.19 4.86 -25.56
C THR A 25 18.73 4.70 -25.94
N ASP A 26 18.39 4.97 -27.19
CA ASP A 26 17.04 4.70 -27.72
C ASP A 26 16.77 3.21 -27.99
N ASN A 27 17.77 2.34 -27.75
CA ASN A 27 17.66 0.91 -27.97
C ASN A 27 16.98 0.24 -26.76
N SER A 28 15.70 -0.13 -26.92
CA SER A 28 14.90 -0.76 -25.87
C SER A 28 15.54 -2.04 -25.31
N THR A 29 16.12 -2.87 -26.17
CA THR A 29 16.80 -4.12 -25.78
C THR A 29 18.00 -3.84 -24.89
N TRP A 30 18.81 -2.82 -25.21
CA TRP A 30 19.96 -2.46 -24.39
C TRP A 30 19.55 -1.86 -23.04
N ARG A 31 18.50 -1.03 -23.03
CA ARG A 31 17.91 -0.52 -21.78
C ARG A 31 17.42 -1.65 -20.89
N GLU A 32 16.76 -2.66 -21.45
CA GLU A 32 16.28 -3.83 -20.72
C GLU A 32 17.43 -4.64 -20.11
N TYR A 33 18.44 -4.99 -20.92
CA TYR A 33 19.60 -5.74 -20.42
C TYR A 33 20.39 -4.97 -19.35
N ALA A 34 20.56 -3.67 -19.53
CA ALA A 34 21.21 -2.83 -18.53
C ALA A 34 20.39 -2.72 -17.24
N THR A 35 19.05 -2.62 -17.34
CA THR A 35 18.15 -2.62 -16.18
C THR A 35 18.23 -3.94 -15.41
N ALA A 36 18.19 -5.09 -16.11
CA ALA A 36 18.31 -6.40 -15.49
C ALA A 36 19.68 -6.63 -14.83
N ALA A 37 20.76 -6.10 -15.43
CA ALA A 37 22.09 -6.10 -14.83
C ALA A 37 22.13 -5.26 -13.55
N LEU A 38 21.58 -4.05 -13.57
CA LEU A 38 21.50 -3.16 -12.40
C LEU A 38 20.63 -3.75 -11.29
N LEU A 39 19.54 -4.44 -11.62
CA LEU A 39 18.76 -5.22 -10.65
C LEU A 39 19.63 -6.25 -9.94
N THR A 40 20.41 -7.01 -10.71
CA THR A 40 21.30 -8.04 -10.15
C THR A 40 22.36 -7.43 -9.24
N LEU A 41 22.96 -6.30 -9.64
CA LEU A 41 24.01 -5.61 -8.90
C LEU A 41 23.49 -4.89 -7.64
N SER A 42 22.30 -4.28 -7.69
CA SER A 42 21.68 -3.52 -6.59
C SER A 42 21.29 -4.40 -5.40
N ALA A 43 21.11 -5.70 -5.61
CA ALA A 43 20.87 -6.65 -4.53
C ALA A 43 22.10 -6.82 -3.59
N SER A 44 23.27 -6.26 -3.91
CA SER A 44 24.42 -6.17 -2.99
C SER A 44 24.40 -4.83 -2.28
N ALA A 45 24.29 -4.81 -0.95
CA ALA A 45 24.31 -3.57 -0.16
C ALA A 45 25.55 -2.70 -0.43
N ILE A 46 26.70 -3.33 -0.66
CA ILE A 46 27.99 -2.66 -0.96
C ILE A 46 27.93 -1.88 -2.28
N ASN A 47 27.13 -2.33 -3.25
CA ASN A 47 27.08 -1.69 -4.58
C ASN A 47 26.11 -0.51 -4.63
N LYS A 48 25.13 -0.46 -3.71
CA LYS A 48 24.03 0.52 -3.78
C LYS A 48 24.53 1.97 -3.76
N PRO A 49 25.48 2.40 -2.89
CA PRO A 49 26.01 3.76 -2.94
C PRO A 49 26.59 4.14 -4.32
N SER A 50 27.36 3.23 -4.92
CA SER A 50 27.98 3.46 -6.24
C SER A 50 26.94 3.54 -7.35
N ILE A 51 25.91 2.68 -7.33
CA ILE A 51 24.81 2.70 -8.30
C ILE A 51 23.98 3.98 -8.16
N SER A 52 23.69 4.41 -6.94
CA SER A 52 22.93 5.65 -6.71
C SER A 52 23.70 6.88 -7.17
N SER A 53 25.02 6.90 -6.95
CA SER A 53 25.89 8.00 -7.37
C SER A 53 26.18 8.01 -8.88
N SER A 54 25.85 6.93 -9.61
CA SER A 54 26.12 6.85 -11.05
C SER A 54 25.05 7.52 -11.93
N GLY A 55 24.05 8.18 -11.33
CA GLY A 55 22.94 8.78 -12.07
C GLY A 55 21.91 7.79 -12.60
N ALA A 56 21.92 6.53 -12.13
CA ALA A 56 21.01 5.50 -12.62
C ALA A 56 19.53 5.73 -12.22
N ILE A 57 19.29 6.34 -11.05
CA ILE A 57 17.93 6.52 -10.48
C ILE A 57 16.95 7.22 -11.45
N PRO A 58 17.24 8.43 -12.00
CA PRO A 58 16.31 9.08 -12.92
C PRO A 58 16.04 8.26 -14.19
N LEU A 59 17.05 7.55 -14.71
CA LEU A 59 16.90 6.69 -15.89
C LEU A 59 16.04 5.46 -15.59
N LEU A 60 16.17 4.88 -14.40
CA LEU A 60 15.32 3.78 -13.96
C LEU A 60 13.86 4.22 -13.79
N VAL A 61 13.61 5.44 -13.30
CA VAL A 61 12.24 5.99 -13.23
C VAL A 61 11.67 6.24 -14.63
N GLN A 62 12.50 6.69 -15.58
CA GLN A 62 12.09 6.81 -16.98
C GLN A 62 11.69 5.43 -17.57
N ILE A 63 12.48 4.38 -17.32
CA ILE A 63 12.15 3.01 -17.74
C ILE A 63 10.87 2.51 -17.09
N LEU A 64 10.64 2.84 -15.81
CA LEU A 64 9.40 2.52 -15.12
C LEU A 64 8.17 3.15 -15.79
N LYS A 65 8.33 4.31 -16.43
CA LYS A 65 7.27 5.01 -17.16
C LYS A 65 6.99 4.39 -18.53
N GLU A 66 8.02 4.15 -19.34
CA GLU A 66 7.88 3.87 -20.78
C GLU A 66 8.39 2.50 -21.25
N GLY A 67 9.03 1.73 -20.37
CA GLY A 67 9.59 0.42 -20.72
C GLY A 67 8.54 -0.67 -20.95
N SER A 68 8.99 -1.81 -21.48
CA SER A 68 8.16 -3.02 -21.51
C SER A 68 7.75 -3.45 -20.10
N LEU A 69 6.73 -4.30 -19.97
CA LEU A 69 6.28 -4.77 -18.66
C LEU A 69 7.43 -5.38 -17.84
N GLN A 70 8.30 -6.18 -18.47
CA GLN A 70 9.46 -6.77 -17.79
C GLN A 70 10.47 -5.69 -17.39
N ALA A 71 10.76 -4.72 -18.27
CA ALA A 71 11.63 -3.60 -17.96
C ALA A 71 11.13 -2.76 -16.78
N LYS A 72 9.82 -2.47 -16.73
CA LYS A 72 9.16 -1.76 -15.63
C LYS A 72 9.30 -2.52 -14.32
N ILE A 73 9.09 -3.85 -14.34
CA ILE A 73 9.27 -4.69 -13.15
C ILE A 73 10.73 -4.67 -12.69
N ASP A 74 11.69 -4.83 -13.60
CA ASP A 74 13.11 -4.83 -13.23
C ASP A 74 13.58 -3.46 -12.71
N ALA A 75 13.07 -2.37 -13.29
CA ALA A 75 13.31 -1.01 -12.83
C ALA A 75 12.73 -0.79 -11.43
N LEU A 76 11.47 -1.18 -11.20
CA LEU A 76 10.84 -1.14 -9.88
C LEU A 76 11.67 -1.90 -8.84
N MET A 77 12.07 -3.15 -9.16
CA MET A 77 12.81 -3.99 -8.22
C MET A 77 14.19 -3.40 -7.92
N THR A 78 14.82 -2.76 -8.90
CA THR A 78 16.09 -2.03 -8.72
C THR A 78 15.89 -0.82 -7.82
N LEU A 79 14.87 0.00 -8.07
CA LEU A 79 14.54 1.17 -7.25
C LEU A 79 14.21 0.77 -5.81
N TYR A 80 13.45 -0.31 -5.60
CA TYR A 80 13.17 -0.87 -4.28
C TYR A 80 14.45 -1.34 -3.56
N ASN A 81 15.38 -1.99 -4.26
CA ASN A 81 16.66 -2.38 -3.64
C ASN A 81 17.46 -1.15 -3.20
N LEU A 82 17.49 -0.10 -4.02
CA LEU A 82 18.18 1.16 -3.72
C LEU A 82 17.50 1.93 -2.60
N SER A 83 16.16 1.92 -2.51
CA SER A 83 15.39 2.66 -1.51
C SER A 83 15.61 2.19 -0.06
N THR A 84 16.16 0.99 0.12
CA THR A 84 16.59 0.50 1.45
C THR A 84 17.73 1.33 2.06
N GLN A 85 18.38 2.17 1.25
CA GLN A 85 19.19 3.28 1.71
C GLN A 85 18.33 4.55 1.70
N THR A 86 18.05 5.10 2.88
CA THR A 86 17.12 6.22 3.06
C THR A 86 17.52 7.47 2.27
N GLU A 87 18.82 7.69 2.07
CA GLU A 87 19.37 8.78 1.28
C GLU A 87 18.92 8.75 -0.20
N ASN A 88 18.57 7.56 -0.71
CA ASN A 88 18.12 7.41 -2.09
C ASN A 88 16.64 7.80 -2.29
N LEU A 89 15.83 7.82 -1.23
CA LEU A 89 14.39 8.12 -1.31
C LEU A 89 14.15 9.53 -1.87
N ALA A 90 14.95 10.52 -1.45
CA ALA A 90 14.88 11.89 -1.95
C ALA A 90 15.20 11.98 -3.46
N SER A 91 16.21 11.22 -3.93
CA SER A 91 16.55 11.14 -5.34
C SER A 91 15.46 10.47 -6.18
N ILE A 92 14.82 9.42 -5.65
CA ILE A 92 13.69 8.74 -6.29
C ILE A 92 12.48 9.67 -6.41
N LEU A 93 12.17 10.45 -5.36
CA LEU A 93 11.10 11.46 -5.37
C LEU A 93 11.39 12.59 -6.36
N SER A 94 12.62 13.10 -6.37
CA SER A 94 13.05 14.17 -7.28
C SER A 94 12.92 13.74 -8.75
N ALA A 95 13.11 12.45 -9.04
CA ALA A 95 12.90 11.85 -10.36
C ALA A 95 11.41 11.63 -10.71
N LYS A 96 10.47 12.03 -9.84
CA LYS A 96 9.02 11.93 -10.03
C LYS A 96 8.53 10.48 -10.21
N ALA A 97 8.95 9.60 -9.31
CA ALA A 97 8.60 8.18 -9.35
C ALA A 97 7.13 7.85 -9.00
N ILE A 98 6.39 8.76 -8.35
CA ILE A 98 5.03 8.46 -7.86
C ILE A 98 4.06 8.09 -8.99
N PRO A 99 3.88 8.89 -10.07
CA PRO A 99 2.95 8.53 -11.14
C PRO A 99 3.27 7.19 -11.83
N PRO A 100 4.52 6.88 -12.22
CA PRO A 100 4.85 5.57 -12.79
C PRO A 100 4.60 4.39 -11.84
N LEU A 101 4.80 4.57 -10.52
CA LEU A 101 4.48 3.53 -9.52
C LEU A 101 2.98 3.29 -9.41
N VAL A 102 2.17 4.36 -9.43
CA VAL A 102 0.70 4.27 -9.44
C VAL A 102 0.22 3.56 -10.71
N ASP A 103 0.72 3.95 -11.88
CA ASP A 103 0.42 3.30 -13.17
C ASP A 103 0.74 1.79 -13.13
N LEU A 104 1.92 1.42 -12.62
CA LEU A 104 2.30 0.01 -12.51
C LEU A 104 1.36 -0.77 -11.56
N LEU A 105 0.94 -0.16 -10.44
CA LEU A 105 -0.02 -0.78 -9.53
C LEU A 105 -1.41 -0.92 -10.15
N LYS A 106 -1.89 0.04 -10.94
CA LYS A 106 -3.16 -0.06 -11.69
C LYS A 106 -3.16 -1.27 -12.63
N ASN A 107 -2.02 -1.53 -13.28
CA ASN A 107 -1.92 -2.52 -14.34
C ASN A 107 -1.39 -3.90 -13.91
N CYS A 108 -1.08 -4.12 -12.62
CA CYS A 108 -0.61 -5.40 -12.12
C CYS A 108 -1.61 -6.10 -11.19
N LYS A 109 -1.50 -7.42 -11.08
CA LYS A 109 -2.27 -8.19 -10.08
C LYS A 109 -1.86 -7.73 -8.68
N LYS A 110 -2.83 -7.19 -7.91
CA LYS A 110 -2.59 -6.62 -6.57
C LYS A 110 -1.99 -7.63 -5.56
N SER A 111 -2.24 -8.92 -5.76
CA SER A 111 -1.67 -9.99 -4.93
C SER A 111 -0.26 -10.45 -5.35
N SER A 112 0.36 -9.82 -6.35
CA SER A 112 1.66 -10.23 -6.90
C SER A 112 2.84 -9.72 -6.07
N LYS A 113 4.01 -10.34 -6.25
CA LYS A 113 5.28 -9.86 -5.67
C LYS A 113 5.66 -8.48 -6.19
N THR A 114 5.28 -8.15 -7.43
CA THR A 114 5.45 -6.82 -8.03
C THR A 114 4.64 -5.79 -7.25
N ALA A 115 3.36 -6.05 -7.00
CA ALA A 115 2.50 -5.16 -6.22
C ALA A 115 3.02 -4.99 -4.79
N GLU A 116 3.54 -6.05 -4.15
CA GLU A 116 4.16 -5.97 -2.82
C GLU A 116 5.36 -5.00 -2.81
N LYS A 117 6.31 -5.15 -3.74
CA LYS A 117 7.50 -4.27 -3.78
C LYS A 117 7.17 -2.84 -4.21
N CYS A 118 6.19 -2.68 -5.11
CA CYS A 118 5.69 -1.37 -5.49
C CYS A 118 5.02 -0.66 -4.31
N SER A 119 4.19 -1.36 -3.55
CA SER A 119 3.51 -0.81 -2.37
C SER A 119 4.49 -0.46 -1.26
N ALA A 120 5.52 -1.30 -1.04
CA ALA A 120 6.57 -1.04 -0.06
C ALA A 120 7.41 0.19 -0.42
N LEU A 121 7.78 0.34 -1.70
CA LEU A 121 8.48 1.52 -2.18
C LEU A 121 7.58 2.76 -2.05
N LEU A 122 6.31 2.65 -2.42
CA LEU A 122 5.35 3.75 -2.30
C LEU A 122 5.21 4.20 -0.83
N GLU A 123 4.97 3.28 0.12
CA GLU A 123 4.91 3.58 1.56
C GLU A 123 6.15 4.35 2.03
N ALA A 124 7.36 3.91 1.63
CA ALA A 124 8.59 4.58 2.00
C ALA A 124 8.69 6.02 1.45
N LEU A 125 8.25 6.25 0.22
CA LEU A 125 8.26 7.57 -0.41
C LEU A 125 7.23 8.52 0.23
N LEU A 126 6.12 8.00 0.76
CA LEU A 126 5.11 8.79 1.48
C LEU A 126 5.56 9.24 2.88
N GLY A 127 6.73 8.79 3.36
CA GLY A 127 7.40 9.40 4.51
C GLY A 127 7.72 10.89 4.29
N PHE A 128 7.81 11.33 3.04
CA PHE A 128 8.09 12.72 2.66
C PHE A 128 6.82 13.45 2.20
N GLU A 129 6.72 14.75 2.50
CA GLU A 129 5.57 15.56 2.05
C GLU A 129 5.44 15.61 0.53
N GLU A 130 6.56 15.68 -0.19
CA GLU A 130 6.58 15.63 -1.66
C GLU A 130 5.92 14.35 -2.19
N GLY A 131 6.20 13.20 -1.57
CA GLY A 131 5.57 11.93 -1.96
C GLY A 131 4.06 11.94 -1.73
N ARG A 132 3.61 12.42 -0.57
CA ARG A 132 2.18 12.50 -0.21
C ARG A 132 1.41 13.44 -1.12
N THR A 133 1.96 14.63 -1.38
CA THR A 133 1.34 15.61 -2.28
C THR A 133 1.28 15.11 -3.71
N ALA A 134 2.35 14.47 -4.22
CA ALA A 134 2.36 13.85 -5.54
C ALA A 134 1.32 12.71 -5.66
N LEU A 135 1.17 11.87 -4.63
CA LEU A 135 0.17 10.79 -4.66
C LEU A 135 -1.26 11.33 -4.69
N THR A 136 -1.56 12.39 -3.92
CA THR A 136 -2.90 13.01 -3.91
C THR A 136 -3.18 13.79 -5.20
N ALA A 137 -2.16 14.34 -5.85
CA ALA A 137 -2.30 15.03 -7.13
C ALA A 137 -2.44 14.07 -8.32
N GLU A 138 -1.91 12.85 -8.21
CA GLU A 138 -2.02 11.81 -9.24
C GLU A 138 -3.45 11.27 -9.34
N GLU A 139 -4.01 11.27 -10.55
CA GLU A 139 -5.37 10.77 -10.79
C GLU A 139 -5.50 9.31 -10.35
N GLY A 140 -6.42 9.03 -9.43
CA GLY A 140 -6.61 7.69 -8.87
C GLY A 140 -5.43 7.17 -8.05
N GLY A 141 -4.49 8.04 -7.63
CA GLY A 141 -3.35 7.65 -6.79
C GLY A 141 -3.79 7.06 -5.45
N VAL A 142 -4.63 7.78 -4.71
CA VAL A 142 -5.19 7.30 -3.43
C VAL A 142 -6.07 6.06 -3.64
N LEU A 143 -6.93 6.07 -4.67
CA LEU A 143 -7.77 4.92 -5.03
C LEU A 143 -6.93 3.65 -5.24
N THR A 144 -5.82 3.76 -5.97
CA THR A 144 -4.93 2.63 -6.23
C THR A 144 -4.37 2.02 -4.94
N VAL A 145 -4.07 2.85 -3.92
CA VAL A 145 -3.63 2.36 -2.61
C VAL A 145 -4.78 1.68 -1.86
N VAL A 146 -6.00 2.21 -1.94
CA VAL A 146 -7.21 1.59 -1.36
C VAL A 146 -7.49 0.22 -2.00
N GLU A 147 -7.40 0.12 -3.34
CA GLU A 147 -7.57 -1.16 -4.04
C GLU A 147 -6.55 -2.21 -3.62
N VAL A 148 -5.29 -1.80 -3.36
CA VAL A 148 -4.25 -2.71 -2.84
C VAL A 148 -4.56 -3.12 -1.41
N LEU A 149 -5.10 -2.22 -0.59
CA LEU A 149 -5.52 -2.53 0.79
C LEU A 149 -6.64 -3.58 0.82
N GLU A 150 -7.53 -3.58 -0.17
CA GLU A 150 -8.64 -4.54 -0.28
C GLU A 150 -8.20 -5.86 -0.90
N ASN A 151 -7.46 -5.82 -2.02
CA ASN A 151 -7.23 -6.98 -2.89
C ASN A 151 -5.77 -7.48 -2.90
N GLY A 152 -4.91 -6.89 -2.08
CA GLY A 152 -3.48 -7.20 -2.02
C GLY A 152 -3.13 -8.50 -1.30
N SER A 153 -1.87 -8.92 -1.44
CA SER A 153 -1.29 -9.92 -0.52
C SER A 153 -1.24 -9.37 0.91
N LEU A 154 -1.11 -10.22 1.93
CA LEU A 154 -0.99 -9.76 3.33
C LEU A 154 0.07 -8.66 3.51
N LEU A 155 1.22 -8.80 2.84
CA LEU A 155 2.28 -7.80 2.86
C LEU A 155 1.90 -6.53 2.09
N SER A 156 1.28 -6.65 0.91
CA SER A 156 0.83 -5.48 0.15
C SER A 156 -0.23 -4.67 0.91
N ARG A 157 -1.17 -5.36 1.56
CA ARG A 157 -2.19 -4.74 2.42
C ARG A 157 -1.57 -4.04 3.62
N GLU A 158 -0.54 -4.63 4.25
CA GLU A 158 0.22 -4.02 5.35
C GLU A 158 0.96 -2.73 4.92
N HIS A 159 1.54 -2.73 3.72
CA HIS A 159 2.15 -1.54 3.13
C HIS A 159 1.11 -0.47 2.76
N ALA A 160 -0.01 -0.85 2.16
CA ALA A 160 -1.08 0.07 1.79
C ALA A 160 -1.70 0.77 3.00
N VAL A 161 -2.02 0.03 4.07
CA VAL A 161 -2.53 0.67 5.31
C VAL A 161 -1.48 1.57 5.96
N GLY A 162 -0.20 1.20 5.90
CA GLY A 162 0.88 2.05 6.42
C GLY A 162 1.10 3.33 5.63
N ALA A 163 0.96 3.26 4.30
CA ALA A 163 0.96 4.43 3.42
C ALA A 163 -0.15 5.43 3.80
N LEU A 164 -1.39 4.96 3.91
CA LEU A 164 -2.54 5.79 4.28
C LEU A 164 -2.45 6.31 5.73
N LEU A 165 -1.94 5.50 6.66
CA LEU A 165 -1.71 5.91 8.03
C LEU A 165 -0.68 7.04 8.11
N THR A 166 0.47 6.88 7.42
CA THR A 166 1.53 7.90 7.35
C THR A 166 0.99 9.23 6.84
N MET A 167 0.09 9.20 5.84
CA MET A 167 -0.57 10.40 5.34
C MET A 167 -1.40 11.08 6.44
N CYS A 168 -2.30 10.36 7.10
CA CYS A 168 -3.15 10.91 8.16
C CYS A 168 -2.38 11.35 9.42
N GLU A 169 -1.31 10.65 9.79
CA GLU A 169 -0.45 11.04 10.92
C GLU A 169 0.34 12.31 10.61
N SER A 170 0.72 12.52 9.34
CA SER A 170 1.45 13.71 8.92
C SER A 170 0.56 14.95 8.91
N ASP A 171 -0.63 14.85 8.31
CA ASP A 171 -1.61 15.93 8.29
C ASP A 171 -3.02 15.36 8.08
N ARG A 172 -3.70 15.08 9.20
CA ARG A 172 -5.07 14.56 9.18
C ARG A 172 -6.01 15.46 8.39
N SER A 173 -5.88 16.78 8.51
CA SER A 173 -6.82 17.73 7.88
C SER A 173 -6.73 17.68 6.36
N LYS A 174 -5.50 17.54 5.83
CA LYS A 174 -5.20 17.51 4.40
C LYS A 174 -5.56 16.17 3.75
N TYR A 175 -5.29 15.05 4.42
CA TYR A 175 -5.36 13.73 3.79
C TYR A 175 -6.59 12.89 4.16
N ARG A 176 -7.33 13.25 5.22
CA ARG A 176 -8.53 12.50 5.63
C ARG A 176 -9.59 12.42 4.54
N GLU A 177 -9.98 13.57 3.98
CA GLU A 177 -11.08 13.63 3.01
C GLU A 177 -10.76 12.89 1.70
N PRO A 178 -9.57 13.07 1.07
CA PRO A 178 -9.18 12.25 -0.07
C PRO A 178 -9.25 10.75 0.21
N ILE A 179 -8.82 10.30 1.39
CA ILE A 179 -8.81 8.87 1.76
C ILE A 179 -10.23 8.33 1.95
N LEU A 180 -11.12 9.08 2.59
CA LEU A 180 -12.51 8.67 2.80
C LEU A 180 -13.31 8.62 1.51
N LYS A 181 -13.07 9.58 0.60
CA LYS A 181 -13.76 9.67 -0.68
C LYS A 181 -13.57 8.43 -1.54
N GLU A 182 -12.40 7.79 -1.46
CA GLU A 182 -12.09 6.55 -2.17
C GLU A 182 -12.65 5.28 -1.49
N GLY A 183 -13.40 5.41 -0.40
CA GLY A 183 -14.15 4.30 0.19
C GLY A 183 -13.33 3.33 1.05
N VAL A 184 -12.27 3.78 1.72
CA VAL A 184 -11.31 2.92 2.45
C VAL A 184 -11.90 2.11 3.64
N ILE A 185 -13.03 2.50 4.20
CA ILE A 185 -13.53 2.01 5.50
C ILE A 185 -13.80 0.49 5.52
N PRO A 186 -14.50 -0.13 4.55
CA PRO A 186 -14.76 -1.56 4.57
C PRO A 186 -13.47 -2.39 4.55
N GLY A 187 -12.51 -2.01 3.70
CA GLY A 187 -11.21 -2.67 3.64
C GLY A 187 -10.43 -2.59 4.96
N LEU A 188 -10.50 -1.44 5.65
CA LEU A 188 -9.87 -1.29 6.97
C LEU A 188 -10.53 -2.17 8.04
N LEU A 189 -11.86 -2.21 8.07
CA LEU A 189 -12.60 -3.05 9.02
C LEU A 189 -12.26 -4.52 8.81
N GLU A 190 -12.25 -4.98 7.56
CA GLU A 190 -11.83 -6.34 7.22
C GLU A 190 -10.38 -6.61 7.67
N LEU A 191 -9.47 -5.66 7.42
CA LEU A 191 -8.06 -5.78 7.78
C LEU A 191 -7.85 -5.85 9.30
N THR A 192 -8.75 -5.28 10.13
CA THR A 192 -8.68 -5.44 11.59
C THR A 192 -8.93 -6.87 12.08
N VAL A 193 -9.51 -7.73 11.24
CA VAL A 193 -9.83 -9.12 11.55
C VAL A 193 -8.91 -10.08 10.78
N GLN A 194 -8.71 -9.84 9.48
CA GLN A 194 -8.01 -10.76 8.58
C GLN A 194 -6.55 -10.35 8.28
N GLY A 195 -6.09 -9.22 8.82
CA GLY A 195 -4.72 -8.75 8.64
C GLY A 195 -3.69 -9.47 9.52
N THR A 196 -2.41 -9.25 9.21
CA THR A 196 -1.29 -9.50 10.13
C THR A 196 -1.41 -8.68 11.42
N SER A 197 -0.74 -9.07 12.51
CA SER A 197 -0.78 -8.29 13.76
C SER A 197 -0.39 -6.82 13.57
N LYS A 198 0.56 -6.53 12.67
CA LYS A 198 0.99 -5.17 12.32
C LYS A 198 -0.09 -4.42 11.54
N SER A 199 -0.62 -5.01 10.47
CA SER A 199 -1.67 -4.38 9.65
C SER A 199 -2.96 -4.16 10.43
N GLN A 200 -3.34 -5.06 11.34
CA GLN A 200 -4.48 -4.88 12.24
C GLN A 200 -4.28 -3.66 13.16
N SER A 201 -3.09 -3.50 13.75
CA SER A 201 -2.77 -2.34 14.61
C SER A 201 -2.80 -1.02 13.82
N LYS A 202 -2.17 -0.99 12.64
CA LYS A 202 -2.20 0.16 11.72
C LYS A 202 -3.63 0.51 11.31
N ALA A 203 -4.45 -0.49 10.96
CA ALA A 203 -5.84 -0.30 10.55
C ALA A 203 -6.71 0.32 11.65
N ARG A 204 -6.58 -0.17 12.90
CA ARG A 204 -7.29 0.41 14.06
C ARG A 204 -6.90 1.87 14.29
N THR A 205 -5.61 2.18 14.18
CA THR A 205 -5.10 3.55 14.33
C THR A 205 -5.64 4.47 13.23
N LEU A 206 -5.58 4.03 11.97
CA LEU A 206 -6.10 4.80 10.84
C LEU A 206 -7.62 5.03 10.96
N LEU A 207 -8.40 4.01 11.35
CA LEU A 207 -9.84 4.18 11.60
C LEU A 207 -10.14 5.25 12.67
N GLN A 208 -9.31 5.33 13.73
CA GLN A 208 -9.44 6.38 14.74
C GLN A 208 -9.14 7.77 14.18
N LEU A 209 -8.14 7.89 13.31
CA LEU A 209 -7.80 9.16 12.65
C LEU A 209 -8.87 9.58 11.63
N LEU A 210 -9.48 8.63 10.92
CA LEU A 210 -10.52 8.94 9.92
C LEU A 210 -11.87 9.29 10.52
N ARG A 211 -12.18 8.82 11.74
CA ARG A 211 -13.41 9.18 12.45
C ARG A 211 -13.51 10.69 12.66
N ASP A 212 -14.68 11.27 12.45
CA ASP A 212 -14.96 12.63 12.87
C ASP A 212 -15.02 12.67 14.40
N SER A 213 -14.11 13.44 15.00
CA SER A 213 -14.24 13.82 16.40
C SER A 213 -14.78 15.25 16.44
N PRO A 214 -16.01 15.48 16.90
CA PRO A 214 -16.50 16.83 17.19
C PRO A 214 -15.76 17.49 18.38
N TYR A 215 -14.81 16.78 19.01
CA TYR A 215 -14.00 17.29 20.11
C TYR A 215 -12.51 17.28 19.73
N PRO A 216 -11.80 18.42 19.81
CA PRO A 216 -10.35 18.40 19.89
C PRO A 216 -9.96 17.55 21.10
N ARG A 217 -9.01 16.62 20.96
CA ARG A 217 -8.40 15.99 22.14
C ARG A 217 -7.67 17.09 22.90
N SER A 218 -8.33 17.72 23.86
CA SER A 218 -7.62 18.22 25.04
C SER A 218 -6.87 17.04 25.62
N GLU A 219 -5.58 17.19 25.89
CA GLU A 219 -4.79 16.23 26.65
C GLU A 219 -5.52 15.92 27.97
N LEU A 220 -6.34 14.88 27.97
CA LEU A 220 -6.83 14.31 29.21
C LEU A 220 -5.63 13.57 29.80
N HIS A 221 -4.94 14.26 30.71
CA HIS A 221 -3.90 13.68 31.56
C HIS A 221 -4.40 12.32 32.07
N ALA A 222 -3.53 11.31 32.04
CA ALA A 222 -3.86 9.94 32.47
C ALA A 222 -4.57 9.92 33.83
N ASP A 223 -4.18 10.84 34.71
CA ASP A 223 -4.75 11.07 36.04
C ASP A 223 -6.26 11.41 36.01
N THR A 224 -6.74 12.08 34.96
CA THR A 224 -8.16 12.41 34.81
C THR A 224 -8.97 11.17 34.45
N ILE A 225 -8.42 10.29 33.60
CA ILE A 225 -9.07 9.02 33.26
C ILE A 225 -9.05 8.08 34.47
N GLU A 226 -7.94 8.00 35.20
CA GLU A 226 -7.86 7.22 36.45
C GLU A 226 -8.83 7.74 37.50
N ASN A 227 -8.98 9.06 37.67
CA ASN A 227 -9.94 9.63 38.61
C ASN A 227 -11.40 9.39 38.19
N ILE A 228 -11.72 9.45 36.90
CA ILE A 228 -13.06 9.13 36.40
C ILE A 228 -13.35 7.63 36.56
N VAL A 229 -12.38 6.76 36.24
CA VAL A 229 -12.52 5.30 36.40
C VAL A 229 -12.65 4.92 37.88
N SER A 230 -11.86 5.52 38.77
CA SER A 230 -11.94 5.26 40.21
C SER A 230 -13.27 5.72 40.80
N ASN A 231 -13.79 6.88 40.37
CA ASN A 231 -15.12 7.35 40.75
C ASN A 231 -16.24 6.42 40.22
N ILE A 232 -16.14 5.96 38.98
CA ILE A 232 -17.14 5.04 38.41
C ILE A 232 -17.08 3.68 39.10
N VAL A 233 -15.89 3.14 39.37
CA VAL A 233 -15.70 1.88 40.11
C VAL A 233 -16.25 2.00 41.53
N SER A 234 -16.11 3.16 42.18
CA SER A 234 -16.71 3.41 43.50
C SER A 234 -18.24 3.54 43.49
N GLN A 235 -18.85 3.77 42.32
CA GLN A 235 -20.29 3.93 42.14
C GLN A 235 -20.98 2.69 41.54
N ILE A 236 -20.22 1.72 41.04
CA ILE A 236 -20.75 0.46 40.51
C ILE A 236 -20.58 -0.61 41.58
N ASP A 237 -21.54 -0.68 42.49
CA ASP A 237 -21.70 -1.84 43.36
C ASP A 237 -22.58 -2.87 42.61
N GLY A 238 -21.98 -3.98 42.15
CA GLY A 238 -22.69 -5.09 41.52
C GLY A 238 -22.07 -5.62 40.22
N GLU A 239 -21.48 -6.81 40.29
CA GLU A 239 -20.80 -7.55 39.22
C GLU A 239 -21.70 -7.82 37.99
N ASP A 240 -23.02 -7.88 38.18
CA ASP A 240 -24.01 -8.19 37.14
C ASP A 240 -24.14 -7.13 36.04
N ARG A 241 -23.87 -5.85 36.35
CA ARG A 241 -24.02 -4.75 35.37
C ARG A 241 -22.87 -4.67 34.37
N ILE A 242 -21.67 -5.07 34.77
CA ILE A 242 -20.49 -5.11 33.88
C ILE A 242 -20.66 -6.21 32.82
N VAL A 243 -21.22 -7.35 33.22
CA VAL A 243 -21.54 -8.44 32.29
C VAL A 243 -22.62 -8.02 31.31
N ALA A 244 -23.66 -7.32 31.78
CA ALA A 244 -24.71 -6.78 30.92
C ALA A 244 -24.16 -5.74 29.91
N ALA A 245 -23.30 -4.82 30.35
CA ALA A 245 -22.68 -3.82 29.47
C ALA A 245 -21.77 -4.46 28.40
N LYS A 246 -20.97 -5.46 28.78
CA LYS A 246 -20.14 -6.23 27.82
C LYS A 246 -20.99 -6.98 26.80
N LYS A 247 -22.12 -7.55 27.22
CA LYS A 247 -23.06 -8.24 26.32
C LYS A 247 -23.72 -7.28 25.33
N MET A 248 -24.19 -6.11 25.81
CA MET A 248 -24.80 -5.11 24.93
C MET A 248 -23.82 -4.57 23.88
N LEU A 249 -22.54 -4.38 24.23
CA LEU A 249 -21.50 -4.00 23.27
C LEU A 249 -21.28 -5.08 22.20
N ALA A 250 -21.26 -6.36 22.59
CA ALA A 250 -21.10 -7.47 21.63
C ALA A 250 -22.29 -7.57 20.67
N ASP A 251 -23.51 -7.45 21.19
CA ASP A 251 -24.75 -7.52 20.38
C ASP A 251 -24.82 -6.36 19.38
N MET A 252 -24.41 -5.15 19.78
CA MET A 252 -24.41 -3.97 18.91
C MET A 252 -23.42 -4.10 17.74
N VAL A 253 -22.24 -4.67 18.00
CA VAL A 253 -21.24 -4.96 16.96
C VAL A 253 -21.75 -6.00 15.98
N GLN A 254 -22.40 -7.06 16.47
CA GLN A 254 -22.96 -8.11 15.62
C GLN A 254 -24.05 -7.57 14.67
N VAL A 255 -24.97 -6.75 15.19
CA VAL A 255 -26.04 -6.15 14.37
C VAL A 255 -25.47 -5.23 13.29
N SER A 256 -24.45 -4.42 13.62
CA SER A 256 -23.77 -3.56 12.64
C SER A 256 -23.07 -4.36 11.53
N MET A 257 -22.48 -5.51 11.88
CA MET A 257 -21.82 -6.40 10.92
C MET A 257 -22.84 -7.06 9.98
N GLU A 258 -23.98 -7.50 10.50
CA GLU A 258 -25.06 -8.07 9.69
C GLU A 258 -25.67 -7.06 8.72
N GLN A 259 -25.92 -5.83 9.17
CA GLN A 259 -26.43 -4.76 8.30
C GLN A 259 -25.44 -4.44 7.18
N SER A 260 -24.15 -4.36 7.50
CA SER A 260 -23.09 -4.14 6.53
C SER A 260 -23.04 -5.25 5.47
N LEU A 261 -23.15 -6.52 5.89
CA LEU A 261 -23.22 -7.68 4.98
C LEU A 261 -24.46 -7.66 4.09
N ARG A 262 -25.62 -7.23 4.62
CA ARG A 262 -26.85 -7.08 3.83
C ARG A 262 -26.69 -6.00 2.75
N HIS A 263 -26.13 -4.85 3.10
CA HIS A 263 -25.84 -3.79 2.13
C HIS A 263 -24.83 -4.25 1.06
N LEU A 264 -23.81 -5.03 1.45
CA LEU A 264 -22.83 -5.59 0.50
C LEU A 264 -23.50 -6.56 -0.50
N LYS A 265 -24.36 -7.47 0.00
CA LYS A 265 -25.14 -8.40 -0.85
C LYS A 265 -26.10 -7.67 -1.77
N GLN A 266 -26.76 -6.61 -1.27
CA GLN A 266 -27.72 -5.83 -2.05
C GLN A 266 -27.03 -5.04 -3.17
N ARG A 267 -25.82 -4.52 -2.93
CA ARG A 267 -24.98 -3.91 -3.97
C ARG A 267 -24.50 -4.92 -5.00
N ALA A 268 -24.14 -6.14 -4.58
CA ALA A 268 -23.76 -7.21 -5.50
C ALA A 268 -24.92 -7.64 -6.44
N LEU A 269 -26.16 -7.64 -5.95
CA LEU A 269 -27.37 -7.93 -6.74
C LEU A 269 -27.74 -6.83 -7.75
N VAL A 270 -27.42 -5.57 -7.46
CA VAL A 270 -27.63 -4.46 -8.42
C VAL A 270 -26.59 -4.47 -9.56
N CYS A 271 -25.47 -5.18 -9.38
CA CYS A 271 -24.40 -5.31 -10.37
C CYS A 271 -24.48 -6.57 -11.25
N THR A 272 -25.55 -7.38 -11.16
CA THR A 272 -25.81 -8.44 -12.16
C THR A 272 -26.76 -7.90 -13.23
N PRO A 273 -26.31 -7.60 -14.46
CA PRO A 273 -27.20 -7.36 -15.57
C PRO A 273 -27.92 -8.67 -15.92
N ASP A 274 -29.21 -8.57 -16.23
CA ASP A 274 -30.06 -9.65 -16.72
C ASP A 274 -29.37 -10.50 -17.79
N LEU A 275 -29.10 -11.76 -17.45
CA LEU A 275 -28.90 -12.81 -18.45
C LEU A 275 -30.28 -13.28 -18.90
N PRO A 276 -30.61 -13.23 -20.21
CA PRO A 276 -31.91 -13.68 -20.68
C PRO A 276 -32.07 -15.17 -20.44
N LEU A 277 -33.15 -15.53 -19.76
CA LEU A 277 -33.71 -16.87 -19.71
C LEU A 277 -34.10 -17.31 -21.13
N GLY A 278 -33.20 -18.01 -21.81
CA GLY A 278 -33.49 -18.74 -23.04
C GLY A 278 -34.28 -20.01 -22.71
N LYS A 279 -35.60 -19.94 -22.86
CA LYS A 279 -36.45 -21.13 -23.05
C LYS A 279 -36.07 -21.79 -24.38
N GLY A 280 -35.76 -23.08 -24.31
CA GLY A 280 -35.64 -23.96 -25.47
C GLY A 280 -35.68 -25.41 -24.98
N ALA A 281 -36.89 -25.90 -24.72
CA ALA A 281 -37.13 -27.31 -24.50
C ALA A 281 -37.17 -28.07 -25.83
N SER A 282 -36.81 -29.36 -25.74
CA SER A 282 -37.29 -30.50 -26.53
C SER A 282 -36.26 -31.23 -27.41
N GLU A 283 -35.86 -32.38 -26.86
CA GLU A 283 -36.02 -33.73 -27.43
C GLU A 283 -35.07 -34.26 -28.54
N VAL A 284 -34.39 -35.36 -28.15
CA VAL A 284 -34.36 -36.69 -28.81
C VAL A 284 -33.61 -36.80 -30.15
N SER A 285 -32.50 -37.56 -30.17
CA SER A 285 -32.46 -38.97 -30.63
C SER A 285 -31.05 -39.46 -30.96
N LEU A 286 -30.73 -40.63 -30.40
CA LEU A 286 -29.93 -41.75 -30.95
C LEU A 286 -29.04 -41.51 -32.18
N LYS A 287 -27.70 -41.56 -31.98
CA LYS A 287 -26.80 -42.64 -32.43
C LYS A 287 -25.38 -42.40 -31.93
#